data_AF-A0AAV4D481-F1
#
_entry.id   AF-A0AAV4D481-F1
#
_cell.length_a   1.000
_cell.length_b   1.000
_cell.length_c   1.000
_cell.angle_alpha   90.00
_cell.angle_beta   90.00
_cell.angle_gamma   90.00
#
_symmetry.space_group_name_H-M   'P 1'
#
loop_
_entity.id
_entity.type
_entity.pdbx_description
1 polymer ?
#
loop_
_entity_poly.entity_id
_entity_poly.type
_entity_poly.pdbx_seq_one_letter_code
_entity_poly.pdbx_strand_id
1 'polypeptide(L)'
;MAATLRLEILPHSAHSPDLAPSDFHLSGPLKRHLGGMAFETEDDLISELRNWFDNLDVDFFRVGINSLLSRWQKCIDLHGDYVEK
;
A
#
# COMPACT_ATOMS: atom_id res chain seq x y z
N MET A 1 -17.55 9.45 -10.24
CA MET A 1 -16.52 8.46 -10.66
C MET A 1 -16.85 7.04 -10.22
N ALA A 2 -16.87 6.69 -8.93
CA ALA A 2 -17.14 5.31 -8.49
C ALA A 2 -18.51 4.76 -8.93
N ALA A 3 -19.58 5.57 -8.80
CA ALA A 3 -20.93 5.19 -9.24
C ALA A 3 -21.04 5.01 -10.77
N THR A 4 -20.23 5.74 -11.54
CA THR A 4 -20.15 5.63 -13.01
C THR A 4 -19.47 4.32 -13.42
N LEU A 5 -18.51 3.86 -12.61
CA LEU A 5 -17.71 2.65 -12.85
C LEU A 5 -18.28 1.40 -12.16
N ARG A 6 -19.41 1.52 -11.44
CA ARG A 6 -20.05 0.43 -10.67
C ARG A 6 -19.11 -0.28 -9.70
N LEU A 7 -18.18 0.47 -9.11
CA LEU A 7 -17.26 -0.06 -8.09
C LEU A 7 -17.89 0.09 -6.70
N GLU A 8 -17.76 -0.96 -5.90
CA GLU A 8 -18.06 -0.91 -4.46
C GLU A 8 -16.97 -0.13 -3.74
N ILE A 9 -17.37 0.79 -2.86
CA ILE A 9 -16.45 1.52 -2.00
C ILE A 9 -16.45 0.84 -0.64
N LEU A 10 -15.31 0.26 -0.27
CA LEU A 10 -15.14 -0.32 1.06
C LEU A 10 -15.04 0.79 2.11
N PRO A 11 -15.69 0.63 3.27
CA PRO A 11 -15.53 1.57 4.38
C PRO A 11 -14.07 1.56 4.86
N HIS A 12 -13.53 2.75 5.11
CA HIS A 12 -12.18 2.92 5.64
C HIS A 12 -12.22 3.96 6.76
N SER A 13 -11.71 3.59 7.93
CA SER A 13 -11.65 4.47 9.09
C SER A 13 -10.65 5.60 8.88
N ALA A 14 -10.94 6.75 9.48
CA ALA A 14 -9.99 7.86 9.51
C ALA A 14 -8.72 7.47 10.28
N HIS A 15 -7.57 7.97 9.83
CA HIS A 15 -6.27 7.75 10.49
C HIS A 15 -5.82 6.29 10.62
N SER A 16 -6.21 5.40 9.70
CA SER A 16 -5.83 3.97 9.75
C SER A 16 -4.89 3.53 8.61
N PRO A 17 -3.69 4.11 8.48
CA PRO A 17 -2.72 3.69 7.46
C PRO A 17 -2.21 2.25 7.70
N ASP A 18 -2.27 1.77 8.94
CA ASP A 18 -2.01 0.40 9.33
C ASP A 18 -3.04 -0.61 8.76
N LEU A 19 -4.19 -0.12 8.27
CA LEU A 19 -5.21 -0.91 7.58
C LEU A 19 -5.25 -0.68 6.06
N ALA A 20 -4.41 0.20 5.52
CA ALA A 20 -4.31 0.48 4.09
C ALA A 20 -3.12 -0.29 3.46
N PRO A 21 -3.33 -1.24 2.54
CA PRO A 21 -2.24 -2.04 1.95
C PRO A 21 -1.16 -1.18 1.27
N SER A 22 -1.57 -0.08 0.65
CA SER A 22 -0.65 0.90 0.06
C SER A 22 0.34 1.46 1.08
N ASP A 23 -0.08 1.68 2.33
CA ASP A 23 0.74 2.28 3.38
C ASP A 23 1.55 1.23 4.14
N PHE A 24 0.90 0.18 4.65
CA PHE A 24 1.59 -0.80 5.50
C PHE A 24 2.49 -1.75 4.72
N HIS A 25 2.19 -2.02 3.44
CA HIS A 25 2.91 -3.02 2.63
C HIS A 25 3.72 -2.40 1.48
N LEU A 26 3.13 -1.52 0.67
CA LEU A 26 3.76 -1.03 -0.57
C LEU A 26 4.73 0.14 -0.35
N SER A 27 4.29 1.17 0.38
CA SER A 27 5.02 2.43 0.50
C SER A 27 6.37 2.29 1.21
N GLY A 28 6.49 1.37 2.16
CA GLY A 28 7.73 1.13 2.90
C GLY A 28 8.86 0.61 1.99
N PRO A 29 8.67 -0.53 1.30
CA PRO A 29 9.58 -1.01 0.25
C PRO A 29 9.89 0.04 -0.83
N LEU A 30 8.88 0.76 -1.33
CA LEU A 30 9.08 1.80 -2.34
C LEU A 30 10.01 2.92 -1.83
N LYS A 31 9.74 3.45 -0.63
CA LYS A 31 10.60 4.48 -0.02
C LYS A 31 12.03 4.01 0.20
N ARG A 32 12.23 2.73 0.51
CA ARG A 32 13.58 2.15 0.63
C ARG A 32 14.28 2.06 -0.72
N HIS A 33 13.55 1.67 -1.77
CA HIS A 33 14.09 1.62 -3.14
C HIS A 33 14.52 3.00 -3.62
N LEU A 34 13.64 4.00 -3.48
CA LEU A 34 13.90 5.38 -3.90
C LEU A 34 14.88 6.12 -2.97
N GLY A 35 15.22 5.54 -1.82
CA GLY A 35 16.01 6.19 -0.79
C GLY A 35 17.40 6.56 -1.30
N GLY A 36 17.69 7.86 -1.33
CA GLY A 36 18.99 8.38 -1.76
C GLY A 36 19.16 8.53 -3.28
N MET A 37 18.14 8.18 -4.07
CA MET A 37 18.11 8.48 -5.50
C MET A 37 17.80 9.96 -5.73
N ALA A 38 18.46 10.56 -6.71
CA ALA A 38 18.14 11.88 -7.23
C ALA A 38 17.72 11.73 -8.69
N PHE A 39 16.67 12.46 -9.09
CA PHE A 39 16.13 12.44 -10.44
C PHE A 39 16.24 13.86 -11.00
N GLU A 40 16.71 14.00 -12.24
CA GLU A 40 16.86 15.30 -12.90
C GLU A 40 15.51 15.77 -13.47
N THR A 41 14.68 14.82 -13.91
CA THR A 41 13.37 15.08 -14.49
C THR A 41 12.28 14.20 -13.88
N GLU A 42 11.02 14.60 -14.10
CA GLU A 42 9.86 13.78 -13.75
C GLU A 42 9.84 12.45 -14.54
N ASP A 43 10.28 12.46 -15.80
CA ASP A 43 10.33 11.27 -16.65
C ASP A 43 11.32 10.23 -16.12
N ASP A 44 12.44 10.67 -15.52
CA ASP A 44 13.39 9.77 -14.86
C ASP A 44 12.74 9.08 -13.66
N LEU A 45 12.01 9.84 -12.83
CA LEU A 45 11.28 9.30 -11.68
C LEU A 45 10.19 8.31 -12.12
N ILE A 46 9.39 8.67 -13.13
CA ILE A 46 8.33 7.80 -13.66
C ILE A 46 8.93 6.51 -14.23
N SER A 47 10.05 6.61 -14.93
CA SER A 47 10.74 5.44 -15.51
C SER A 47 11.28 4.52 -14.43
N GLU A 48 11.88 5.06 -13.37
CA GLU A 48 12.34 4.27 -12.23
C GLU A 48 11.19 3.61 -11.47
N LEU A 49 10.08 4.33 -11.25
CA LEU A 49 8.88 3.77 -10.63
C LEU A 49 8.34 2.59 -11.44
N ARG A 50 8.24 2.73 -12.77
CA ARG A 50 7.81 1.64 -13.66
C ARG A 50 8.74 0.44 -13.54
N ASN A 51 10.05 0.66 -13.66
CA ASN A 51 11.04 -0.38 -13.50
C ASN A 51 10.90 -1.10 -12.14
N TRP A 52 10.72 -0.36 -11.05
CA TRP A 52 10.52 -0.97 -9.74
C TRP A 52 9.26 -1.84 -9.69
N PHE A 53 8.13 -1.35 -10.18
CA PHE A 53 6.88 -2.11 -10.22
C PHE A 53 6.95 -3.34 -11.13
N ASP A 54 7.60 -3.24 -12.29
CA ASP A 54 7.77 -4.35 -13.24
C ASP A 54 8.64 -5.48 -12.67
N ASN A 55 9.49 -5.18 -11.68
CA ASN A 55 10.31 -6.16 -10.97
C ASN A 55 9.62 -6.76 -9.72
N LEU A 56 8.42 -6.32 -9.36
CA LEU A 56 7.67 -6.93 -8.25
C LEU A 56 6.91 -8.17 -8.71
N ASP A 57 7.04 -9.24 -7.94
CA ASP A 57 6.26 -10.45 -8.16
C ASP A 57 4.77 -10.21 -7.88
N VAL A 58 3.87 -10.90 -8.58
CA VAL A 58 2.43 -10.95 -8.26
C VAL A 58 2.19 -11.33 -6.80
N ASP A 59 3.03 -12.22 -6.26
CA ASP A 59 2.92 -12.67 -4.87
C ASP A 59 3.23 -11.56 -3.87
N PHE A 60 4.05 -10.56 -4.24
CA PHE A 60 4.25 -9.37 -3.41
C PHE A 60 2.91 -8.66 -3.16
N PHE A 61 2.10 -8.42 -4.19
CA PHE A 61 0.80 -7.78 -4.04
C PHE A 61 -0.21 -8.68 -3.33
N ARG A 62 -0.19 -9.98 -3.65
CA ARG A 62 -1.07 -10.98 -3.01
C ARG A 62 -0.87 -11.02 -1.50
N VAL A 63 0.38 -11.01 -1.03
CA VAL A 63 0.72 -10.97 0.39
C VAL A 63 0.16 -9.71 1.06
N GLY A 64 0.33 -8.54 0.44
CA GLY A 64 -0.19 -7.28 0.97
C GLY A 64 -1.71 -7.28 1.15
N ILE A 65 -2.44 -7.75 0.14
CA ILE A 65 -3.90 -7.84 0.19
C ILE A 65 -4.37 -8.89 1.20
N ASN A 66 -3.77 -10.09 1.20
CA ASN A 66 -4.17 -11.16 2.12
C ASN A 66 -3.87 -10.82 3.59
N SER A 67 -2.90 -9.94 3.85
CA SER A 67 -2.59 -9.45 5.19
C SER A 67 -3.68 -8.55 5.80
N LEU A 68 -4.67 -8.10 5.01
CA LEU A 68 -5.81 -7.35 5.54
C LEU A 68 -6.60 -8.14 6.57
N LEU A 69 -6.83 -9.44 6.32
CA LEU A 69 -7.65 -10.27 7.21
C LEU A 69 -7.05 -10.33 8.63
N SER A 70 -5.74 -10.57 8.72
CA SER A 70 -5.05 -10.64 10.00
C SER A 70 -4.94 -9.26 10.67
N ARG A 71 -4.75 -8.19 9.89
CA ARG A 71 -4.72 -6.81 10.42
C ARG A 71 -6.07 -6.34 10.93
N TRP A 72 -7.16 -6.65 10.23
CA TRP A 72 -8.51 -6.36 10.72
C TRP A 72 -8.81 -7.11 12.02
N GLN A 73 -8.43 -8.40 12.10
CA GLN A 73 -8.59 -9.14 13.34
C GLN A 73 -7.81 -8.51 14.50
N LYS A 74 -6.54 -8.13 14.27
CA LYS A 74 -5.75 -7.43 15.29
C LYS A 74 -6.37 -6.10 15.72
N CYS A 75 -6.88 -5.31 14.77
CA CYS A 75 -7.55 -4.05 15.08
C CYS A 75 -8.78 -4.29 15.99
N ILE A 76 -9.55 -5.34 15.74
CA ILE A 76 -10.68 -5.74 16.59
C ILE A 76 -10.19 -6.15 17.99
N ASP A 77 -9.16 -7.00 18.05
CA ASP A 77 -8.58 -7.50 19.30
C ASP A 77 -7.98 -6.37 20.15
N LEU A 78 -7.48 -5.31 19.50
CA LEU A 78 -6.95 -4.09 20.10
C LEU A 78 -8.02 -3.02 20.35
N HIS A 79 -9.31 -3.35 20.18
CA HIS A 79 -10.42 -2.43 20.37
C HIS A 79 -10.31 -1.12 19.55
N GLY A 80 -9.76 -1.22 18.34
CA GLY A 80 -9.57 -0.11 17.43
C GLY A 80 -8.26 0.67 17.60
N ASP A 81 -7.37 0.25 18.51
CA ASP A 81 -6.01 0.80 18.60
C ASP A 81 -5.13 0.33 17.42
N TYR A 82 -4.01 1.02 17.23
CA TYR A 82 -3.12 0.83 16.08
C TYR A 82 -2.51 -0.57 16.03
N VAL A 83 -2.49 -1.15 14.83
CA VAL A 83 -1.85 -2.44 14.56
C VAL A 83 -0.36 -2.24 14.30
N GLU A 84 0.48 -2.65 15.23
CA GLU A 84 1.93 -2.68 15.07
C GLU A 84 2.36 -3.57 13.88
N LYS A 85 3.51 -3.24 13.29
CA LYS A 85 4.09 -3.99 12.16
C LYS A 85 4.71 -5.31 12.59
#